data_AF-A0A2X2SXV1-F1
#
_entry.id   AF-A0A2X2SXV1-F1
#
_cell.length_a   1.000
_cell.length_b   1.000
_cell.length_c   1.000
_cell.angle_alpha   90.00
_cell.angle_beta   90.00
_cell.angle_gamma   90.00
#
_symmetry.space_group_name_H-M   'P 1'
#
loop_
_entity.id
_entity.type
_entity.pdbx_description
1 polymer ?
#
loop_
_entity_poly.entity_id
_entity_poly.type
_entity_poly.pdbx_seq_one_letter_code
_entity_poly.pdbx_strand_id
1 'polypeptide(L)'
;MRCASGRCKKVIDNIHRAADRQKILLVCKNPQDFLTLVNGNVPVTRINVGNMHYVEGKKQVAKTVSVDEQDITAFSGLKQAGVECFVQGVPTESAQDLYKLL
;
A
#
# COMPACT_ATOMS: atom_id res chain seq x y z
N MET A 1 1.98 7.39 -10.98
CA MET A 1 2.99 6.38 -11.30
C MET A 1 2.49 5.02 -10.84
N ARG A 2 2.57 3.97 -11.66
CA ARG A 2 2.16 2.61 -11.28
C ARG A 2 3.40 1.78 -10.91
N CYS A 3 3.51 1.30 -9.67
CA CYS A 3 4.55 0.32 -9.30
C CYS A 3 4.04 -1.10 -9.55
N ALA A 4 4.94 -1.92 -10.06
CA ALA A 4 4.88 -3.38 -9.98
C ALA A 4 6.25 -3.81 -9.46
N SER A 5 6.36 -4.97 -8.81
CA SER A 5 7.60 -5.49 -8.22
C SER A 5 8.88 -5.24 -9.04
N GLY A 6 8.88 -5.53 -10.34
CA GLY A 6 10.03 -5.29 -11.23
C GLY A 6 10.35 -3.82 -11.58
N ARG A 7 9.49 -2.86 -11.21
CA ARG A 7 9.64 -1.43 -11.49
C ARG A 7 9.90 -0.57 -10.26
N CYS A 8 9.89 -1.15 -9.05
CA CYS A 8 10.01 -0.33 -7.84
C CYS A 8 11.40 0.29 -7.68
N LYS A 9 12.46 -0.33 -8.20
CA LYS A 9 13.79 0.30 -8.33
C LYS A 9 13.75 1.62 -9.11
N LYS A 10 13.08 1.65 -10.27
CA LYS A 10 12.97 2.87 -11.08
C LYS A 10 12.23 3.98 -10.33
N VAL A 11 11.24 3.63 -9.51
CA VAL A 11 10.52 4.61 -8.68
C VAL A 11 11.46 5.18 -7.62
N ILE A 12 12.15 4.31 -6.87
CA ILE A 12 13.13 4.69 -5.83
C ILE A 12 14.18 5.65 -6.40
N ASP A 13 14.77 5.31 -7.54
CA ASP A 13 15.85 6.10 -8.15
C ASP A 13 15.40 7.50 -8.64
N ASN A 14 14.11 7.69 -8.91
CA ASN A 14 13.61 8.90 -9.57
C ASN A 14 12.64 9.74 -8.73
N ILE A 15 12.04 9.21 -7.67
CA ILE A 15 10.96 9.91 -6.96
C ILE A 15 11.44 11.24 -6.36
N HIS A 16 12.69 11.30 -5.90
CA HIS A 16 13.30 12.49 -5.31
C HIS A 16 13.65 13.59 -6.32
N ARG A 17 13.51 13.32 -7.63
CA ARG A 17 13.70 14.32 -8.70
C ARG A 17 12.45 15.16 -8.93
N ALA A 18 11.30 14.77 -8.37
CA ALA A 18 10.07 15.51 -8.51
C ALA A 18 10.14 16.84 -7.74
N ALA A 19 9.72 17.93 -8.36
CA ALA A 19 9.57 19.21 -7.67
C ALA A 19 8.36 19.19 -6.71
N ASP A 20 8.39 19.97 -5.64
CA ASP A 20 7.35 20.00 -4.59
C ASP A 20 5.92 20.23 -5.11
N ARG A 21 5.80 20.95 -6.24
CA ARG A 21 4.51 21.21 -6.90
C ARG A 21 3.94 19.98 -7.62
N GLN A 22 4.77 19.00 -7.96
CA GLN A 22 4.34 17.80 -8.67
C GLN A 22 3.65 16.84 -7.71
N LYS A 23 2.34 16.68 -7.85
CA LYS A 23 1.57 15.69 -7.09
C LYS A 23 1.66 14.33 -7.78
N ILE A 24 2.13 13.32 -7.05
CA ILE A 24 2.32 11.96 -7.56
C ILE A 24 1.34 11.02 -6.85
N LEU A 25 0.50 10.37 -7.64
CA LEU A 25 -0.29 9.22 -7.16
C LEU A 25 0.51 7.93 -7.38
N LEU A 26 0.85 7.23 -6.31
CA LEU A 26 1.44 5.89 -6.36
C LEU A 26 0.33 4.84 -6.30
N VAL A 27 0.35 3.90 -7.25
CA VAL A 27 -0.57 2.77 -7.29
C VAL A 27 0.24 1.49 -7.41
N CYS A 28 0.13 0.60 -6.42
CA CYS A 28 0.76 -0.72 -6.41
C CYS A 28 -0.31 -1.82 -6.48
N LYS A 29 0.09 -3.00 -6.95
CA LYS A 29 -0.82 -4.16 -7.01
C LYS A 29 -1.01 -4.82 -5.65
N ASN A 30 0.02 -4.77 -4.80
CA ASN A 30 0.08 -5.52 -3.54
C ASN A 30 0.88 -4.74 -2.48
N PRO A 31 0.77 -5.09 -1.18
CA PRO A 31 1.49 -4.40 -0.12
C PRO A 31 3.01 -4.64 -0.13
N GLN A 32 3.49 -5.74 -0.74
CA GLN A 32 4.92 -6.05 -0.82
C GLN A 32 5.67 -5.01 -1.67
N ASP A 33 5.05 -4.53 -2.75
CA ASP A 33 5.60 -3.46 -3.57
C ASP A 33 5.70 -2.15 -2.75
N PHE A 34 4.67 -1.82 -1.95
CA PHE A 34 4.74 -0.65 -1.07
C PHE A 34 5.81 -0.79 0.00
N LEU A 35 5.94 -1.96 0.63
CA LEU A 35 7.00 -2.22 1.61
C LEU A 35 8.39 -2.05 0.98
N THR A 36 8.57 -2.54 -0.26
CA THR A 36 9.82 -2.36 -1.03
C THR A 36 10.12 -0.87 -1.27
N LEU A 37 9.10 -0.08 -1.64
CA LEU A 37 9.27 1.36 -1.85
C LEU A 37 9.63 2.09 -0.54
N VAL A 38 8.95 1.77 0.55
CA VAL A 38 9.21 2.38 1.88
C VAL A 38 10.62 2.04 2.35
N ASN A 39 11.04 0.78 2.24
CA ASN A 39 12.41 0.36 2.55
C ASN A 39 13.47 1.02 1.63
N GLY A 40 13.05 1.45 0.43
CA GLY A 40 13.84 2.24 -0.50
C GLY A 40 13.80 3.75 -0.25
N ASN A 41 13.33 4.20 0.92
CA ASN A 41 13.21 5.61 1.32
C ASN A 41 12.23 6.45 0.47
N VAL A 42 11.27 5.82 -0.20
CA VAL A 42 10.17 6.57 -0.84
C VAL A 42 9.26 7.14 0.26
N PRO A 43 8.98 8.47 0.28
CA PRO A 43 8.28 9.12 1.39
C PRO A 43 6.77 8.84 1.33
N VAL A 44 6.36 7.67 1.80
CA VAL A 44 4.96 7.25 1.94
C VAL A 44 4.62 7.13 3.41
N THR A 45 3.75 8.01 3.91
CA THR A 45 3.28 7.97 5.30
C THR A 45 1.93 7.31 5.47
N ARG A 46 1.14 7.22 4.38
CA ARG A 46 -0.25 6.77 4.45
C ARG A 46 -0.70 6.11 3.14
N ILE A 47 -1.34 4.94 3.24
CA ILE A 47 -1.76 4.08 2.13
C ILE A 47 -3.25 3.76 2.24
N ASN A 48 -4.01 4.03 1.16
CA ASN A 48 -5.37 3.51 1.01
C ASN A 48 -5.33 2.11 0.39
N VAL A 49 -5.89 1.12 1.08
CA VAL A 49 -6.07 -0.25 0.61
C VAL A 49 -7.48 -0.39 0.03
N GLY A 50 -7.58 -0.15 -1.28
CA GLY A 50 -8.86 -0.15 -1.99
C GLY A 50 -9.35 -1.56 -2.35
N ASN A 51 -8.70 -2.20 -3.33
CA ASN A 51 -9.25 -3.38 -3.99
C ASN A 51 -8.22 -4.52 -4.06
N MET A 52 -8.28 -5.41 -3.07
CA MET A 52 -7.54 -6.67 -3.01
C MET A 52 -8.57 -7.80 -3.05
N HIS A 53 -8.92 -8.24 -4.26
CA HIS A 53 -9.98 -9.23 -4.47
C HIS A 53 -9.66 -10.58 -3.82
N TYR A 54 -10.72 -11.26 -3.40
CA TYR A 54 -10.64 -12.64 -2.98
C TYR A 54 -10.14 -13.53 -4.13
N VAL A 55 -9.20 -14.40 -3.79
CA VAL A 55 -8.81 -15.59 -4.54
C VAL A 55 -8.69 -16.72 -3.54
N GLU A 56 -8.75 -17.97 -4.00
CA GLU A 56 -8.62 -19.14 -3.12
C GLU A 56 -7.37 -19.03 -2.24
N GLY A 57 -7.55 -19.28 -0.94
CA GLY A 57 -6.49 -19.14 0.08
C GLY A 57 -6.41 -17.78 0.78
N LYS A 58 -7.18 -16.76 0.36
CA LYS A 58 -7.24 -15.46 1.07
C LYS A 58 -8.36 -15.39 2.10
N LYS A 59 -8.12 -14.72 3.23
CA LYS A 59 -9.14 -14.36 4.22
C LYS A 59 -9.68 -12.96 3.91
N GLN A 60 -11.00 -12.82 3.84
CA GLN A 60 -11.63 -11.50 3.70
C GLN A 60 -11.58 -10.74 5.03
N VAL A 61 -11.09 -9.50 5.00
CA VAL A 61 -10.96 -8.61 6.19
C VAL A 61 -11.76 -7.31 6.05
N ALA A 62 -12.10 -6.93 4.82
CA ALA A 62 -13.07 -5.86 4.53
C ALA A 62 -13.84 -6.17 3.24
N LYS A 63 -14.85 -5.36 2.92
CA LYS A 63 -15.74 -5.55 1.75
C LYS A 63 -14.98 -5.80 0.44
N THR A 64 -13.87 -5.10 0.23
CA THR A 64 -13.05 -5.16 -1.00
C THR A 64 -11.62 -5.62 -0.74
N VAL A 65 -11.33 -6.13 0.46
CA VAL A 65 -9.97 -6.48 0.88
C VAL A 65 -9.94 -7.89 1.44
N SER A 66 -9.22 -8.75 0.73
CA SER A 66 -8.87 -10.11 1.13
C SER A 66 -7.35 -10.26 1.12
N VAL A 67 -6.81 -10.90 2.15
CA VAL A 67 -5.37 -11.00 2.41
C VAL A 67 -4.96 -12.45 2.64
N ASP A 68 -3.72 -12.77 2.27
CA ASP A 68 -3.02 -13.99 2.70
C ASP A 68 -1.93 -13.66 3.73
N GLU A 69 -1.17 -14.66 4.16
CA GLU A 69 -0.09 -14.50 5.13
C GLU A 69 1.04 -13.57 4.61
N GLN A 70 1.29 -13.56 3.30
CA GLN A 70 2.32 -12.70 2.70
C GLN A 70 1.87 -11.24 2.72
N ASP A 71 0.59 -10.99 2.48
CA ASP A 71 -0.01 -9.65 2.59
C ASP A 71 0.05 -9.16 4.05
N ILE A 72 -0.32 -10.01 5.01
CA ILE A 72 -0.26 -9.68 6.44
C ILE A 72 1.17 -9.35 6.87
N THR A 73 2.14 -10.15 6.43
CA THR A 73 3.57 -9.91 6.70
C THR A 73 4.01 -8.55 6.14
N ALA A 74 3.61 -8.21 4.92
CA ALA A 74 3.94 -6.93 4.31
C ALA A 74 3.29 -5.75 5.05
N PHE A 75 2.01 -5.86 5.44
CA PHE A 75 1.33 -4.84 6.23
C PHE A 75 1.95 -4.66 7.62
N SER A 76 2.43 -5.74 8.25
CA SER A 76 3.19 -5.68 9.50
C SER A 76 4.49 -4.90 9.34
N GLY A 77 5.24 -5.14 8.27
CA GLY A 77 6.44 -4.35 7.94
C GLY A 77 6.13 -2.87 7.72
N LEU A 78 5.04 -2.56 7.00
CA LEU A 78 4.58 -1.18 6.82
C LEU A 78 4.21 -0.50 8.16
N LYS A 79 3.56 -1.23 9.06
CA LYS A 79 3.22 -0.74 10.41
C LYS A 79 4.47 -0.41 11.21
N GLN A 80 5.47 -1.29 11.17
CA GLN A 80 6.75 -1.09 11.86
C GLN A 80 7.53 0.10 11.30
N ALA A 81 7.41 0.35 9.98
CA ALA A 81 7.96 1.54 9.34
C ALA A 81 7.15 2.83 9.62
N GLY A 82 6.10 2.77 10.45
CA GLY A 82 5.27 3.92 10.82
C GLY A 82 4.29 4.38 9.74
N VAL A 83 3.98 3.53 8.76
CA VAL A 83 3.04 3.84 7.68
C VAL A 83 1.61 3.58 8.15
N GLU A 84 0.70 4.52 7.93
CA GLU A 84 -0.72 4.31 8.17
C GLU A 84 -1.36 3.56 7.01
N CYS A 85 -2.09 2.48 7.29
CA CYS A 85 -2.83 1.72 6.27
C CYS A 85 -4.32 1.72 6.63
N PHE A 86 -5.18 2.09 5.67
CA PHE A 86 -6.61 2.20 5.90
C PHE A 86 -7.41 1.73 4.69
N VAL A 87 -8.62 1.24 4.91
CA VAL A 87 -9.58 0.85 3.87
C VAL A 87 -10.61 1.97 3.70
N GLN A 88 -10.71 2.54 2.51
CA GLN A 88 -11.72 3.53 2.16
C GLN A 88 -12.07 3.42 0.67
N GLY A 89 -13.30 2.98 0.36
CA GLY A 89 -13.74 2.74 -1.02
C GLY A 89 -14.00 4.02 -1.79
N VAL A 90 -14.67 4.99 -1.16
CA VAL A 90 -14.92 6.32 -1.72
C VAL A 90 -14.62 7.41 -0.69
N PRO A 91 -14.30 8.66 -1.11
CA PRO A 91 -13.91 9.73 -0.19
C PRO A 91 -14.96 10.09 0.88
N THR A 92 -16.24 9.79 0.64
CA THR A 92 -17.35 10.07 1.55
C THR A 92 -17.57 8.98 2.61
N GLU A 93 -16.96 7.81 2.45
CA GLU A 93 -17.01 6.74 3.45
C GLU A 93 -16.00 6.98 4.58
N SER A 94 -16.29 6.48 5.77
CA SER A 94 -15.32 6.50 6.86
C SER A 94 -14.15 5.56 6.57
N ALA A 95 -12.92 6.07 6.71
CA ALA A 95 -11.72 5.26 6.62
C ALA A 95 -11.63 4.28 7.80
N GLN A 96 -11.43 3.00 7.51
CA GLN A 96 -11.23 1.96 8.52
C GLN A 96 -9.75 1.67 8.68
N ASP A 97 -9.25 1.69 9.92
CA ASP A 97 -7.87 1.32 10.23
C ASP A 97 -7.63 -0.16 9.90
N LEU A 98 -6.75 -0.41 8.93
CA LEU A 98 -6.47 -1.77 8.48
C LEU A 98 -5.88 -2.63 9.60
N TYR A 99 -5.09 -2.06 10.51
CA TYR A 99 -4.41 -2.82 11.56
C TYR A 99 -5.35 -3.32 12.65
N LYS A 100 -6.60 -2.84 12.68
CA LYS A 100 -7.65 -3.38 13.54
C LYS A 100 -8.45 -4.51 12.87
N LEU A 101 -8.27 -4.69 11.56
CA LEU A 101 -8.95 -5.71 10.75
C LEU A 101 -8.08 -6.96 10.52
N LEU A 102 -6.76 -6.82 10.65
CA LEU A 102 -5.75 -7.89 10.54
C LEU A 102 -5.50 -8.53 11.91
#